data_AF-A0A9D9PYJ2-F1
#
_entry.id   AF-A0A9D9PYJ2-F1
#
_cell.length_a   1.000
_cell.length_b   1.000
_cell.length_c   1.000
_cell.angle_alpha   90.00
_cell.angle_beta   90.00
_cell.angle_gamma   90.00
#
_symmetry.space_group_name_H-M   'P 1'
#
loop_
_entity.id
_entity.type
_entity.pdbx_description
1 polymer ?
#
loop_
_entity_poly.entity_id
_entity_poly.type
_entity_poly.pdbx_seq_one_letter_code
_entity_poly.pdbx_strand_id
1 'polypeptide(L)'
;MKKSKLLILALVLAVVVVAVYRISNRPPSAEYTPEARVAAILVQGGCLDCHTKDAEYPFYADFPIVGKVVRQDIDSGFRAFDIAPLYEALVAGQLPRPVDVAKVEKVAIDKRMPEPKYYLVHWGSQMTDAKRDIIVEWVRKYRAEYYADGVEGERAGEPVRPIAEPTDIDARKALLGYALYHDARLSVDNTVSCASCHGLNTAGVDNKQYSVGVEGQKGGVNAPTTYNAVYNFVQFWDGRAGTLAEQAAGPPLNPVEMASTSFDEIVSKLEKDRAFAAAFEAVYPDGLNQTNITNAIEEFERTLVTPNSAFDKWLKGDDTALTEEELRGYELFKKYDCATCHVGANLGGESYELMGLRRHYFAERGLPLTEEDNGRYKQTMEERDRHRFKVPGLRNVELTWPYYHDGTRATLSEAVADMAIYQSGVELTDDENAAIVAFLRTLTGEFEGVKLSNENVQE
;
A
#
# COMPACT_ATOMS: atom_id res chain seq x y z
N MET A 1 7.35 -30.86 -59.23
CA MET A 1 8.62 -30.81 -58.46
C MET A 1 8.83 -29.52 -57.66
N LYS A 2 8.70 -28.30 -58.23
CA LYS A 2 8.90 -27.03 -57.47
C LYS A 2 7.94 -26.84 -56.28
N LYS A 3 6.65 -27.15 -56.44
CA LYS A 3 5.66 -27.04 -55.33
C LYS A 3 5.95 -27.97 -54.14
N SER A 4 6.43 -29.19 -54.39
CA SER A 4 6.80 -30.16 -53.35
C SER A 4 8.05 -29.72 -52.57
N LYS A 5 9.05 -29.10 -53.23
CA LYS A 5 10.22 -28.53 -52.55
C LYS A 5 9.87 -27.33 -51.67
N LEU A 6 8.95 -26.46 -52.12
CA LEU A 6 8.43 -25.36 -51.30
C LEU A 6 7.64 -25.86 -50.08
N LEU A 7 6.83 -26.90 -50.24
CA LEU A 7 6.10 -27.53 -49.13
C LEU A 7 7.05 -28.15 -48.09
N ILE A 8 8.09 -28.87 -48.53
CA ILE A 8 9.09 -29.45 -47.63
C ILE A 8 9.87 -28.35 -46.89
N LEU A 9 10.28 -27.29 -47.60
CA LEU A 9 10.99 -26.16 -46.98
C LEU A 9 10.12 -25.44 -45.94
N ALA A 10 8.85 -25.19 -46.26
CA ALA A 10 7.90 -24.58 -45.33
C ALA A 10 7.68 -25.46 -44.09
N LEU A 11 7.61 -26.78 -44.27
CA LEU A 11 7.43 -27.73 -43.16
C LEU A 11 8.68 -27.82 -42.28
N VAL A 12 9.88 -27.83 -42.87
CA VAL A 12 11.15 -27.76 -42.12
C VAL A 12 11.24 -26.45 -41.34
N LEU A 13 10.91 -25.32 -41.96
CA LEU A 13 10.90 -24.02 -41.30
C LEU A 13 9.90 -24.00 -40.13
N ALA A 14 8.70 -24.55 -40.32
CA ALA A 14 7.69 -24.66 -39.27
C ALA A 14 8.19 -25.52 -38.09
N VAL A 15 8.83 -26.66 -38.36
CA VAL A 15 9.42 -27.51 -37.31
C VAL A 15 10.52 -26.78 -36.55
N VAL A 16 11.40 -26.06 -37.25
CA VAL A 16 12.47 -25.27 -36.62
C VAL A 16 11.88 -24.16 -35.75
N VAL A 17 10.89 -23.41 -36.24
CA VAL A 17 10.22 -22.35 -35.47
C VAL A 17 9.57 -22.92 -34.21
N VAL A 18 8.84 -24.05 -34.31
CA VAL A 18 8.22 -24.71 -33.15
C VAL A 18 9.27 -25.22 -32.15
N ALA A 19 10.38 -25.79 -32.64
CA ALA A 19 11.46 -26.27 -31.78
C ALA A 19 12.15 -25.13 -31.03
N VAL A 20 12.50 -24.05 -31.74
CA VAL A 20 13.09 -22.83 -31.14
C VAL A 20 12.12 -22.23 -30.13
N TYR A 21 10.85 -22.06 -30.49
CA TYR A 21 9.81 -21.54 -29.58
C TYR A 21 9.70 -22.37 -28.29
N ARG A 22 9.70 -23.71 -28.39
CA ARG A 22 9.64 -24.60 -27.22
C ARG A 22 10.90 -24.53 -26.35
N ILE A 23 12.07 -24.42 -26.97
CA ILE A 23 13.34 -24.31 -26.25
C ILE A 23 13.41 -22.96 -25.53
N SER A 24 13.05 -21.88 -26.20
CA SER A 24 13.07 -20.52 -25.65
C SER A 24 12.06 -20.31 -24.51
N ASN A 25 10.95 -21.05 -24.49
CA ASN A 25 9.89 -20.92 -23.47
C ASN A 25 9.89 -22.04 -22.43
N ARG A 26 10.99 -22.78 -22.30
CA ARG A 26 11.09 -23.86 -21.33
C ARG A 26 11.06 -23.27 -19.91
N PRO A 27 10.20 -23.77 -19.00
CA PRO A 27 10.20 -23.29 -17.62
C PRO A 27 11.52 -23.64 -16.92
N PRO A 28 11.94 -22.89 -15.88
CA PRO A 28 13.11 -23.22 -15.09
C PRO A 28 13.05 -24.62 -14.49
N SER A 29 14.21 -25.28 -14.38
CA SER A 29 14.35 -26.62 -13.80
C SER A 29 13.72 -26.70 -12.41
N ALA A 30 13.12 -27.85 -12.10
CA ALA A 30 12.61 -28.14 -10.76
C ALA A 30 13.73 -28.39 -9.72
N GLU A 31 14.99 -28.49 -10.16
CA GLU A 31 16.16 -28.63 -9.27
C GLU A 31 16.53 -27.31 -8.57
N TYR A 32 16.09 -26.17 -9.09
CA TYR A 32 16.29 -24.87 -8.44
C TYR A 32 15.29 -24.67 -7.29
N THR A 33 15.67 -23.86 -6.30
CA THR A 33 14.73 -23.43 -5.25
C THR A 33 13.53 -22.68 -5.85
N PRO A 34 12.36 -22.69 -5.20
CA PRO A 34 11.19 -21.93 -5.67
C PRO A 34 11.52 -20.46 -6.01
N GLU A 35 12.27 -19.77 -5.16
CA GLU A 35 12.68 -18.37 -5.33
C GLU A 35 13.58 -18.21 -6.55
N ALA A 36 14.56 -19.10 -6.73
CA ALA A 36 15.47 -19.08 -7.88
C ALA A 36 14.72 -19.35 -9.19
N ARG A 37 13.66 -20.17 -9.16
CA ARG A 37 12.80 -20.40 -10.34
C ARG A 37 12.01 -19.14 -10.69
N VAL A 38 11.46 -18.45 -9.69
CA VAL A 38 10.76 -17.17 -9.91
C VAL A 38 11.72 -16.10 -10.43
N ALA A 39 12.88 -15.93 -9.80
CA ALA A 39 13.92 -15.01 -10.27
C ALA A 39 14.34 -15.30 -11.72
N ALA A 40 14.53 -16.58 -12.07
CA ALA A 40 14.83 -16.98 -13.44
C ALA A 40 13.70 -16.64 -14.43
N ILE A 41 12.44 -16.74 -14.03
CA ILE A 41 11.30 -16.31 -14.87
C ILE A 41 11.33 -14.79 -15.09
N LEU A 42 11.62 -13.99 -14.06
CA LEU A 42 11.71 -12.54 -14.17
C LEU A 42 12.84 -12.11 -15.14
N VAL A 43 13.99 -12.75 -15.05
CA VAL A 43 15.13 -12.51 -15.96
C VAL A 43 14.80 -12.95 -17.39
N GLN A 44 14.29 -14.17 -17.58
CA GLN A 44 13.93 -14.68 -18.91
C GLN A 44 12.79 -13.88 -19.56
N GLY A 45 11.88 -13.35 -18.73
CA GLY A 45 10.80 -12.47 -19.15
C GLY A 45 11.27 -11.07 -19.57
N GLY A 46 12.53 -10.69 -19.30
CA GLY A 46 13.01 -9.33 -19.52
C GLY A 46 12.35 -8.31 -18.60
N CYS A 47 11.82 -8.74 -17.44
CA CYS A 47 11.16 -7.81 -16.50
C CYS A 47 12.14 -6.74 -16.00
N LEU A 48 13.40 -7.13 -15.76
CA LEU A 48 14.44 -6.21 -15.30
C LEU A 48 14.82 -5.16 -16.35
N ASP A 49 14.60 -5.44 -17.64
CA ASP A 49 14.92 -4.56 -18.76
C ASP A 49 14.02 -3.32 -18.81
N CYS A 50 12.86 -3.35 -18.13
CA CYS A 50 11.89 -2.25 -18.14
C CYS A 50 11.48 -1.79 -16.73
N HIS A 51 11.70 -2.59 -15.69
CA HIS A 51 11.18 -2.32 -14.34
C HIS A 51 12.27 -1.99 -13.31
N THR A 52 13.41 -1.47 -13.75
CA THR A 52 14.52 -1.08 -12.87
C THR A 52 15.01 0.34 -13.19
N LYS A 53 15.63 1.00 -12.20
CA LYS A 53 16.13 2.39 -12.35
C LYS A 53 17.18 2.50 -13.46
N ASP A 54 18.02 1.48 -13.55
CA ASP A 54 19.20 1.45 -14.40
C ASP A 54 19.01 0.52 -15.62
N ALA A 55 17.76 0.37 -16.07
CA ALA A 55 17.42 -0.42 -17.26
C ALA A 55 18.25 0.03 -18.48
N GLU A 56 19.09 -0.89 -18.99
CA GLU A 56 19.93 -0.60 -20.15
C GLU A 56 19.12 -0.58 -21.45
N TYR A 57 19.32 0.45 -22.25
CA TYR A 57 18.68 0.52 -23.56
C TYR A 57 19.34 -0.45 -24.54
N PRO A 58 18.55 -1.27 -25.26
CA PRO A 58 19.11 -2.10 -26.31
C PRO A 58 19.61 -1.23 -27.48
N PHE A 59 20.55 -1.73 -28.28
CA PHE A 59 21.17 -0.96 -29.38
C PHE A 59 20.17 -0.31 -30.37
N TYR A 60 18.99 -0.91 -30.56
CA TYR A 60 17.94 -0.41 -31.45
C TYR A 60 17.10 0.71 -30.82
N ALA A 61 17.33 1.05 -29.55
CA ALA A 61 16.75 2.21 -28.91
C ALA A 61 17.26 3.53 -29.51
N ASP A 62 18.35 3.53 -30.26
CA ASP A 62 18.85 4.70 -30.97
C ASP A 62 18.14 4.95 -32.31
N PHE A 63 17.30 4.02 -32.76
CA PHE A 63 16.58 4.18 -34.03
C PHE A 63 15.39 5.16 -33.88
N PRO A 64 15.16 6.09 -34.83
CA PRO A 64 14.25 7.22 -34.62
C PRO A 64 12.80 6.87 -34.21
N ILE A 65 12.25 5.78 -34.76
CA ILE A 65 10.86 5.37 -34.52
C ILE A 65 10.81 4.29 -33.44
N VAL A 66 11.53 3.19 -33.64
CA VAL A 66 11.57 2.05 -32.70
C VAL A 66 12.06 2.48 -31.32
N GLY A 67 13.10 3.31 -31.29
CA GLY A 67 13.71 3.75 -30.06
C GLY A 67 12.87 4.67 -29.20
N LYS A 68 11.98 5.47 -29.80
CA LYS A 68 11.01 6.25 -29.03
C LYS A 68 10.03 5.34 -28.29
N VAL A 69 9.54 4.29 -28.95
CA VAL A 69 8.61 3.31 -28.35
C VAL A 69 9.30 2.55 -27.22
N VAL A 70 10.51 2.03 -27.46
CA VAL A 70 11.28 1.30 -26.43
C VAL A 70 11.52 2.15 -25.18
N ARG A 71 11.94 3.41 -25.34
CA ARG A 71 12.11 4.34 -24.22
C ARG A 71 10.82 4.59 -23.46
N GLN A 72 9.70 4.77 -24.17
CA GLN A 72 8.39 4.96 -23.55
C GLN A 72 7.93 3.72 -22.77
N ASP A 73 8.19 2.53 -23.29
CA ASP A 73 7.84 1.28 -22.63
C ASP A 73 8.67 1.05 -21.35
N ILE A 74 9.97 1.35 -21.39
CA ILE A 74 10.85 1.27 -20.22
C ILE A 74 10.43 2.29 -19.16
N ASP A 75 10.19 3.55 -19.56
CA ASP A 75 9.68 4.59 -18.64
C ASP A 75 8.34 4.19 -18.01
N SER A 76 7.42 3.66 -18.81
CA SER A 76 6.11 3.20 -18.33
C SER A 76 6.22 1.99 -17.40
N GLY A 77 7.11 1.04 -17.73
CA GLY A 77 7.37 -0.15 -16.90
C GLY A 77 7.91 0.25 -15.52
N PHE A 78 8.95 1.06 -15.50
CA PHE A 78 9.58 1.53 -14.27
C PHE A 78 8.65 2.45 -13.46
N ARG A 79 7.81 3.24 -14.14
CA ARG A 79 6.74 4.03 -13.52
C ARG A 79 5.68 3.14 -12.87
N ALA A 80 5.34 1.99 -13.45
CA ALA A 80 4.36 1.08 -12.87
C ALA A 80 4.92 0.28 -11.68
N PHE A 81 6.17 -0.18 -11.75
CA PHE A 81 6.75 -1.01 -10.72
C PHE A 81 8.28 -0.97 -10.73
N ASP A 82 8.89 -0.78 -9.55
CA ASP A 82 10.29 -1.11 -9.32
C ASP A 82 10.41 -2.58 -8.92
N ILE A 83 10.89 -3.43 -9.81
CA ILE A 83 11.03 -4.86 -9.51
C ILE A 83 12.37 -5.18 -8.82
N ALA A 84 13.32 -4.23 -8.77
CA ALA A 84 14.65 -4.51 -8.25
C ALA A 84 14.64 -5.04 -6.80
N PRO A 85 13.91 -4.43 -5.84
CA PRO A 85 13.88 -4.93 -4.46
C PRO A 85 13.35 -6.36 -4.34
N LEU A 86 12.35 -6.72 -5.14
CA LEU A 86 11.83 -8.10 -5.19
C LEU A 86 12.89 -9.06 -5.74
N TYR A 87 13.51 -8.71 -6.85
CA TYR A 87 14.52 -9.55 -7.48
C TYR A 87 15.73 -9.77 -6.56
N GLU A 88 16.21 -8.71 -5.91
CA GLU A 88 17.29 -8.78 -4.93
C GLU A 88 16.94 -9.68 -3.76
N ALA A 89 15.72 -9.55 -3.20
CA ALA A 89 15.26 -10.41 -2.12
C ALA A 89 15.22 -11.89 -2.54
N LEU A 90 14.70 -12.19 -3.74
CA LEU A 90 14.65 -13.56 -4.27
C LEU A 90 16.04 -14.18 -4.43
N VAL A 91 17.01 -13.42 -4.95
CA VAL A 91 18.39 -13.90 -5.16
C VAL A 91 19.14 -14.04 -3.85
N ALA A 92 18.89 -13.15 -2.89
CA ALA A 92 19.51 -13.18 -1.56
C ALA A 92 18.85 -14.19 -0.60
N GLY A 93 17.74 -14.81 -0.99
CA GLY A 93 16.95 -15.67 -0.09
C GLY A 93 16.32 -14.90 1.07
N GLN A 94 16.08 -13.59 0.89
CA GLN A 94 15.38 -12.74 1.83
C GLN A 94 13.89 -12.73 1.53
N LEU A 95 13.08 -12.42 2.54
CA LEU A 95 11.63 -12.29 2.37
C LEU A 95 11.32 -11.06 1.51
N PRO A 96 10.70 -11.23 0.34
CA PRO A 96 10.18 -10.09 -0.41
C PRO A 96 9.07 -9.38 0.35
N ARG A 97 8.67 -8.19 -0.09
CA ARG A 97 7.52 -7.48 0.47
C ARG A 97 6.21 -8.07 -0.09
N PRO A 98 5.13 -8.20 0.71
CA PRO A 98 3.87 -8.78 0.22
C PRO A 98 3.29 -8.03 -0.98
N VAL A 99 3.37 -6.70 -1.01
CA VAL A 99 2.94 -5.87 -2.15
C VAL A 99 3.68 -6.18 -3.46
N ASP A 100 4.99 -6.43 -3.40
CA ASP A 100 5.78 -6.76 -4.59
C ASP A 100 5.39 -8.14 -5.14
N VAL A 101 5.15 -9.09 -4.22
CA VAL A 101 4.68 -10.44 -4.56
C VAL A 101 3.30 -10.39 -5.21
N ALA A 102 2.37 -9.60 -4.67
CA ALA A 102 1.02 -9.45 -5.22
C ALA A 102 1.02 -8.86 -6.64
N LYS A 103 1.88 -7.87 -6.91
CA LYS A 103 2.05 -7.30 -8.26
C LYS A 103 2.49 -8.36 -9.28
N VAL A 104 3.53 -9.14 -8.94
CA VAL A 104 4.05 -10.19 -9.84
C VAL A 104 3.04 -11.32 -10.04
N GLU A 105 2.34 -11.73 -8.98
CA GLU A 105 1.28 -12.73 -9.08
C GLU A 105 0.17 -12.27 -10.05
N LYS A 106 -0.33 -11.04 -9.87
CA LYS A 106 -1.44 -10.53 -10.67
C LYS A 106 -1.10 -10.46 -12.16
N VAL A 107 0.08 -9.94 -12.51
CA VAL A 107 0.51 -9.87 -13.92
C VAL A 107 0.76 -11.26 -14.52
N ALA A 108 1.18 -12.23 -13.71
CA ALA A 108 1.35 -13.62 -14.13
C ALA A 108 -0.01 -14.29 -14.37
N ILE A 109 -0.96 -14.17 -13.43
CA ILE A 109 -2.32 -14.70 -13.54
C ILE A 109 -2.99 -14.20 -14.82
N ASP A 110 -2.93 -12.89 -15.07
CA ASP A 110 -3.56 -12.27 -16.23
C ASP A 110 -2.75 -12.43 -17.53
N LYS A 111 -1.50 -12.92 -17.44
CA LYS A 111 -0.54 -13.00 -18.55
C LYS A 111 -0.38 -11.66 -19.30
N ARG A 112 -0.43 -10.55 -18.56
CA ARG A 112 -0.34 -9.20 -19.12
C ARG A 112 1.09 -8.78 -19.44
N MET A 113 2.07 -9.39 -18.77
CA MET A 113 3.48 -9.10 -18.97
C MET A 113 4.28 -10.35 -19.37
N PRO A 114 5.26 -10.22 -20.26
CA PRO A 114 5.54 -9.04 -21.09
C PRO A 114 4.43 -8.76 -22.12
N GLU A 115 4.30 -7.51 -22.57
CA GLU A 115 3.29 -7.13 -23.58
C GLU A 115 3.48 -7.91 -24.89
N PRO A 116 2.40 -8.17 -25.67
CA PRO A 116 2.48 -8.90 -26.93
C PRO A 116 3.54 -8.41 -27.90
N LYS A 117 3.71 -7.08 -28.01
CA LYS A 117 4.74 -6.46 -28.86
C LYS A 117 6.17 -6.86 -28.46
N TYR A 118 6.43 -7.09 -27.17
CA TYR A 118 7.76 -7.45 -26.66
C TYR A 118 8.10 -8.90 -27.02
N TYR A 119 7.23 -9.87 -26.70
CA TYR A 119 7.55 -11.28 -26.97
C TYR A 119 7.43 -11.69 -28.45
N LEU A 120 6.89 -10.84 -29.34
CA LEU A 120 6.96 -11.04 -30.79
C LEU A 120 8.40 -10.98 -31.34
N VAL A 121 9.28 -10.24 -30.66
CA VAL A 121 10.72 -10.17 -30.98
C VAL A 121 11.57 -10.93 -29.97
N HIS A 122 11.10 -11.06 -28.72
CA HIS A 122 11.77 -11.78 -27.64
C HIS A 122 11.02 -13.09 -27.31
N TRP A 123 11.10 -14.08 -28.20
CA TRP A 123 10.22 -15.26 -28.13
C TRP A 123 10.29 -16.03 -26.81
N GLY A 124 11.42 -16.01 -26.10
CA GLY A 124 11.58 -16.69 -24.80
C GLY A 124 10.98 -15.97 -23.59
N SER A 125 10.54 -14.73 -23.77
CA SER A 125 10.03 -13.87 -22.69
C SER A 125 8.56 -14.13 -22.35
N GLN A 126 7.85 -14.92 -23.15
CA GLN A 126 6.42 -15.15 -22.96
C GLN A 126 6.12 -15.79 -21.60
N MET A 127 5.09 -15.27 -20.94
CA MET A 127 4.48 -15.86 -19.75
C MET A 127 3.60 -17.05 -20.15
N THR A 128 4.20 -18.24 -20.21
CA THR A 128 3.48 -19.51 -20.46
C THR A 128 2.75 -19.99 -19.20
N ASP A 129 1.79 -20.91 -19.36
CA ASP A 129 1.05 -21.51 -18.24
C ASP A 129 2.00 -22.14 -17.22
N ALA A 130 3.02 -22.87 -17.68
CA ALA A 130 4.01 -23.47 -16.79
C ALA A 130 4.79 -22.42 -15.97
N LYS A 131 5.15 -21.26 -16.56
CA LYS A 131 5.83 -20.18 -15.82
C LYS A 131 4.87 -19.50 -14.85
N ARG A 132 3.63 -19.25 -15.27
CA ARG A 132 2.56 -18.72 -14.41
C ARG A 132 2.36 -19.61 -13.19
N ASP A 133 2.18 -20.91 -13.39
CA ASP A 133 1.87 -21.85 -12.32
C ASP A 133 3.00 -21.91 -11.29
N ILE A 134 4.27 -21.80 -11.73
CA ILE A 134 5.42 -21.69 -10.83
C ILE A 134 5.32 -20.45 -9.94
N ILE A 135 5.00 -19.29 -10.51
CA ILE A 135 4.84 -18.04 -9.74
C ILE A 135 3.69 -18.19 -8.75
N VAL A 136 2.50 -18.61 -9.21
CA VAL A 136 1.31 -18.70 -8.36
C VAL A 136 1.49 -19.72 -7.24
N GLU A 137 2.09 -20.88 -7.52
CA GLU A 137 2.39 -21.89 -6.50
C GLU A 137 3.40 -21.37 -5.47
N TRP A 138 4.44 -20.68 -5.93
CA TRP A 138 5.41 -20.05 -5.04
C TRP A 138 4.77 -18.99 -4.15
N VAL A 139 3.97 -18.07 -4.73
CA VAL A 139 3.27 -17.02 -3.98
C VAL A 139 2.37 -17.63 -2.91
N ARG A 140 1.57 -18.65 -3.25
CA ARG A 140 0.71 -19.34 -2.30
C ARG A 140 1.51 -19.93 -1.13
N LYS A 141 2.65 -20.58 -1.40
CA LYS A 141 3.50 -21.16 -0.35
C LYS A 141 4.16 -20.08 0.51
N TYR A 142 4.73 -19.06 -0.11
CA TYR A 142 5.33 -17.91 0.58
C TYR A 142 4.32 -17.24 1.53
N ARG A 143 3.10 -17.01 1.05
CA ARG A 143 2.00 -16.44 1.83
C ARG A 143 1.60 -17.33 3.00
N ALA A 144 1.48 -18.64 2.79
CA ALA A 144 1.13 -19.60 3.83
C ALA A 144 2.25 -19.80 4.87
N GLU A 145 3.51 -19.62 4.49
CA GLU A 145 4.65 -19.82 5.40
C GLU A 145 4.93 -18.58 6.26
N TYR A 146 4.90 -17.39 5.65
CA TYR A 146 5.38 -16.16 6.30
C TYR A 146 4.27 -15.19 6.71
N TYR A 147 3.05 -15.38 6.19
CA TYR A 147 1.93 -14.49 6.42
C TYR A 147 0.65 -15.28 6.66
N ALA A 148 0.71 -16.42 7.35
CA ALA A 148 -0.50 -17.22 7.58
C ALA A 148 -1.54 -16.45 8.39
N ASP A 149 -1.12 -15.75 9.46
CA ASP A 149 -1.98 -14.91 10.31
C ASP A 149 -3.28 -15.59 10.78
N GLY A 150 -3.21 -16.92 11.00
CA GLY A 150 -4.38 -17.74 11.37
C GLY A 150 -5.34 -18.06 10.23
N VAL A 151 -4.96 -17.77 8.98
CA VAL A 151 -5.69 -18.11 7.76
C VAL A 151 -5.22 -19.46 7.23
N GLU A 152 -6.15 -20.39 7.01
CA GLU A 152 -5.89 -21.76 6.57
C GLU A 152 -6.47 -22.06 5.17
N GLY A 153 -6.15 -23.25 4.64
CA GLY A 153 -6.77 -23.78 3.43
C GLY A 153 -6.46 -22.98 2.15
N GLU A 154 -7.48 -22.72 1.35
CA GLU A 154 -7.34 -21.94 0.10
C GLU A 154 -7.12 -20.44 0.38
N ARG A 155 -7.73 -19.91 1.45
CA ARG A 155 -7.61 -18.50 1.86
C ARG A 155 -6.20 -18.13 2.30
N ALA A 156 -5.37 -19.10 2.67
CA ALA A 156 -3.96 -18.88 2.99
C ALA A 156 -3.20 -18.24 1.81
N GLY A 157 -3.69 -18.40 0.57
CA GLY A 157 -3.15 -17.75 -0.61
C GLY A 157 -3.64 -16.33 -0.88
N GLU A 158 -4.60 -15.78 -0.13
CA GLU A 158 -5.13 -14.44 -0.40
C GLU A 158 -4.09 -13.33 -0.13
N PRO A 159 -4.10 -12.22 -0.91
CA PRO A 159 -3.16 -11.11 -0.75
C PRO A 159 -3.46 -10.22 0.48
N VAL A 160 -4.56 -10.46 1.17
CA VAL A 160 -5.01 -9.70 2.35
C VAL A 160 -4.99 -10.60 3.57
N ARG A 161 -4.64 -10.01 4.73
CA ARG A 161 -4.53 -10.70 6.01
C ARG A 161 -5.44 -10.11 7.06
N PRO A 162 -5.95 -10.92 8.02
CA PRO A 162 -6.66 -10.37 9.15
C PRO A 162 -5.73 -9.50 9.99
N ILE A 163 -6.28 -8.47 10.64
CA ILE A 163 -5.53 -7.68 11.62
C ILE A 163 -5.16 -8.58 12.81
N ALA A 164 -3.88 -8.58 13.18
CA ALA A 164 -3.34 -9.35 14.28
C ALA A 164 -2.89 -8.42 15.41
N GLU A 165 -3.56 -8.47 16.56
CA GLU A 165 -3.28 -7.58 17.69
C GLU A 165 -1.80 -7.65 18.13
N PRO A 166 -1.12 -6.50 18.32
CA PRO A 166 0.25 -6.49 18.83
C PRO A 166 0.32 -7.08 20.24
N THR A 167 1.22 -8.04 20.45
CA THR A 167 1.33 -8.77 21.73
C THR A 167 2.36 -8.17 22.69
N ASP A 168 3.14 -7.19 22.24
CA ASP A 168 4.34 -6.66 22.89
C ASP A 168 4.19 -5.17 23.27
N ILE A 169 3.00 -4.79 23.75
CA ILE A 169 2.69 -3.44 24.23
C ILE A 169 2.99 -3.32 25.74
N ASP A 170 3.82 -2.35 26.15
CA ASP A 170 3.98 -1.92 27.54
C ASP A 170 2.79 -1.03 27.95
N ALA A 171 1.85 -1.64 28.67
CA ALA A 171 0.64 -0.97 29.13
C ALA A 171 0.89 0.32 29.93
N ARG A 172 2.02 0.44 30.65
CA ARG A 172 2.31 1.65 31.43
C ARG A 172 2.69 2.81 30.52
N LYS A 173 3.45 2.54 29.47
CA LYS A 173 3.78 3.53 28.44
C LYS A 173 2.55 3.90 27.61
N ALA A 174 1.75 2.92 27.21
CA ALA A 174 0.50 3.16 26.49
C ALA A 174 -0.49 4.04 27.30
N LEU A 175 -0.58 3.86 28.62
CA LEU A 175 -1.41 4.75 29.48
C LEU A 175 -0.90 6.20 29.49
N LEU A 176 0.41 6.41 29.53
CA LEU A 176 0.99 7.76 29.40
C LEU A 176 0.75 8.33 28.01
N GLY A 177 0.87 7.49 26.97
CA GLY A 177 0.56 7.86 25.59
C GLY A 177 -0.88 8.27 25.38
N TYR A 178 -1.84 7.53 25.96
CA TYR A 178 -3.26 7.90 25.94
C TYR A 178 -3.50 9.28 26.55
N ALA A 179 -2.87 9.55 27.70
CA ALA A 179 -2.96 10.86 28.34
C ALA A 179 -2.38 11.96 27.43
N LEU A 180 -1.20 11.75 26.85
CA LEU A 180 -0.55 12.69 25.93
C LEU A 180 -1.34 12.92 24.64
N TYR A 181 -1.94 11.88 24.07
CA TYR A 181 -2.75 11.94 22.86
C TYR A 181 -3.94 12.92 22.99
N HIS A 182 -4.49 13.02 24.19
CA HIS A 182 -5.59 13.92 24.53
C HIS A 182 -5.12 15.25 25.16
N ASP A 183 -3.82 15.42 25.42
CA ASP A 183 -3.30 16.55 26.15
C ASP A 183 -3.06 17.77 25.24
N ALA A 184 -3.91 18.78 25.39
CA ALA A 184 -3.78 19.99 24.60
C ALA A 184 -2.50 20.79 24.92
N ARG A 185 -1.82 20.53 26.05
CA ARG A 185 -0.56 21.21 26.43
C ARG A 185 0.59 20.95 25.45
N LEU A 186 0.45 19.97 24.57
CA LEU A 186 1.38 19.74 23.46
C LEU A 186 1.33 20.86 22.40
N SER A 187 0.26 21.66 22.35
CA SER A 187 0.13 22.83 21.46
C SER A 187 0.56 24.13 22.14
N VAL A 188 0.90 25.14 21.32
CA VAL A 188 1.43 26.43 21.79
C VAL A 188 0.48 27.15 22.74
N ASP A 189 -0.82 27.13 22.45
CA ASP A 189 -1.87 27.85 23.19
C ASP A 189 -2.72 26.94 24.10
N ASN A 190 -2.33 25.66 24.22
CA ASN A 190 -3.03 24.62 24.95
C ASN A 190 -4.47 24.35 24.46
N THR A 191 -4.73 24.47 23.15
CA THR A 191 -6.07 24.27 22.57
C THR A 191 -6.21 23.04 21.66
N VAL A 192 -5.10 22.52 21.14
CA VAL A 192 -5.09 21.39 20.18
C VAL A 192 -4.31 20.21 20.76
N SER A 193 -4.87 19.00 20.62
CA SER A 193 -4.23 17.72 20.92
C SER A 193 -4.27 16.80 19.69
N CYS A 194 -3.65 15.62 19.75
CA CYS A 194 -3.75 14.63 18.67
C CYS A 194 -5.22 14.26 18.41
N ALA A 195 -6.00 14.07 19.49
CA ALA A 195 -7.43 13.77 19.44
C ALA A 195 -8.29 14.86 18.77
N SER A 196 -7.82 16.11 18.67
CA SER A 196 -8.53 17.18 17.96
C SER A 196 -8.67 16.91 16.46
N CYS A 197 -7.66 16.28 15.85
CA CYS A 197 -7.63 15.92 14.43
C CYS A 197 -7.88 14.42 14.18
N HIS A 198 -7.62 13.59 15.19
CA HIS A 198 -7.71 12.14 15.13
C HIS A 198 -8.65 11.59 16.21
N GLY A 199 -9.88 12.09 16.27
CA GLY A 199 -10.84 11.68 17.30
C GLY A 199 -11.10 10.17 17.28
N LEU A 200 -10.91 9.51 18.43
CA LEU A 200 -11.12 8.05 18.54
C LEU A 200 -12.59 7.67 18.32
N ASN A 201 -13.51 8.53 18.76
CA ASN A 201 -14.96 8.42 18.53
C ASN A 201 -15.37 8.64 17.06
N THR A 202 -14.47 9.14 16.22
CA THR A 202 -14.68 9.40 14.79
C THR A 202 -13.71 8.60 13.94
N ALA A 203 -13.41 7.36 14.38
CA ALA A 203 -12.54 6.43 13.69
C ALA A 203 -11.13 6.96 13.40
N GLY A 204 -10.56 7.75 14.32
CA GLY A 204 -9.19 8.26 14.27
C GLY A 204 -8.96 9.38 13.27
N VAL A 205 -10.03 10.05 12.80
CA VAL A 205 -9.99 11.21 11.90
C VAL A 205 -10.93 12.31 12.37
N ASP A 206 -10.87 13.50 11.78
CA ASP A 206 -11.76 14.63 12.09
C ASP A 206 -12.98 14.74 11.16
N ASN A 207 -13.06 13.89 10.13
CA ASN A 207 -14.06 13.93 9.07
C ASN A 207 -14.16 15.29 8.35
N LYS A 208 -13.02 15.98 8.17
CA LYS A 208 -12.91 17.23 7.42
C LYS A 208 -12.05 17.04 6.18
N GLN A 209 -12.23 17.93 5.20
CA GLN A 209 -11.31 17.97 4.06
C GLN A 209 -9.88 18.26 4.53
N TYR A 210 -9.71 19.27 5.38
CA TYR A 210 -8.44 19.63 6.01
C TYR A 210 -8.65 19.89 7.49
N SER A 211 -7.72 19.40 8.31
CA SER A 211 -7.73 19.61 9.75
C SER A 211 -7.52 21.05 10.14
N VAL A 212 -8.08 21.41 11.29
CA VAL A 212 -8.04 22.77 11.84
C VAL A 212 -7.12 22.77 13.04
N GLY A 213 -5.97 23.43 12.92
CA GLY A 213 -5.01 23.61 14.01
C GLY A 213 -5.24 24.89 14.81
N VAL A 214 -4.19 25.32 15.50
CA VAL A 214 -4.18 26.54 16.32
C VAL A 214 -4.58 27.77 15.50
N GLU A 215 -5.25 28.71 16.16
CA GLU A 215 -5.82 29.92 15.54
C GLU A 215 -6.80 29.67 14.38
N GLY A 216 -7.32 28.43 14.23
CA GLY A 216 -8.23 28.07 13.15
C GLY A 216 -7.55 27.88 11.80
N GLN A 217 -6.22 27.79 11.76
CA GLN A 217 -5.46 27.52 10.55
C GLN A 217 -5.81 26.13 9.99
N LYS A 218 -5.79 25.99 8.66
CA LYS A 218 -6.08 24.72 7.99
C LYS A 218 -4.79 24.09 7.48
N GLY A 219 -4.67 22.78 7.65
CA GLY A 219 -3.62 21.98 7.02
C GLY A 219 -3.73 21.94 5.49
N GLY A 220 -2.77 21.25 4.87
CA GLY A 220 -2.72 21.05 3.40
C GLY A 220 -3.14 19.67 2.92
N VAL A 221 -3.37 18.73 3.84
CA VAL A 221 -3.81 17.35 3.54
C VAL A 221 -4.90 16.90 4.50
N ASN A 222 -5.73 15.95 4.06
CA ASN A 222 -6.69 15.24 4.89
C ASN A 222 -5.96 14.39 5.94
N ALA A 223 -6.43 14.43 7.19
CA ALA A 223 -5.86 13.66 8.30
C ALA A 223 -6.18 12.17 8.13
N PRO A 224 -5.18 11.29 7.93
CA PRO A 224 -5.41 9.86 7.86
C PRO A 224 -5.75 9.29 9.25
N THR A 225 -6.41 8.13 9.30
CA THR A 225 -6.75 7.49 10.58
C THR A 225 -5.52 7.05 11.37
N THR A 226 -5.58 7.17 12.70
CA THR A 226 -4.61 6.55 13.63
C THR A 226 -4.87 5.06 13.85
N TYR A 227 -6.09 4.57 13.58
CA TYR A 227 -6.39 3.14 13.68
C TYR A 227 -5.60 2.34 12.65
N ASN A 228 -4.96 1.27 13.11
CA ASN A 228 -4.10 0.38 12.34
C ASN A 228 -2.86 1.06 11.72
N ALA A 229 -2.55 2.32 12.08
CA ALA A 229 -1.40 3.05 11.54
C ALA A 229 -0.06 2.36 11.84
N VAL A 230 0.00 1.56 12.90
CA VAL A 230 1.13 0.69 13.27
C VAL A 230 1.55 -0.29 12.16
N TYR A 231 0.62 -0.69 11.28
CA TYR A 231 0.95 -1.61 10.17
C TYR A 231 1.44 -0.89 8.91
N ASN A 232 1.50 0.45 8.91
CA ASN A 232 2.12 1.16 7.81
C ASN A 232 3.64 1.03 7.89
N PHE A 233 4.31 0.76 6.77
CA PHE A 233 5.78 0.74 6.70
C PHE A 233 6.45 2.10 6.96
N VAL A 234 5.67 3.18 6.86
CA VAL A 234 6.04 4.59 7.05
C VAL A 234 4.77 5.41 7.35
N GLN A 235 4.91 6.58 7.95
CA GLN A 235 3.79 7.46 8.33
C GLN A 235 3.70 8.72 7.47
N PHE A 236 2.54 9.39 7.52
CA PHE A 236 2.09 10.44 6.59
C PHE A 236 1.87 9.96 5.15
N TRP A 237 1.17 10.78 4.36
CA TRP A 237 0.88 10.52 2.94
C TRP A 237 2.14 10.44 2.07
N ASP A 238 3.18 11.21 2.39
CA ASP A 238 4.47 11.23 1.67
C ASP A 238 5.51 10.28 2.27
N GLY A 239 5.20 9.65 3.41
CA GLY A 239 6.04 8.65 4.06
C GLY A 239 7.32 9.20 4.67
N ARG A 240 7.31 10.47 5.12
CA ARG A 240 8.50 11.16 5.64
C ARG A 240 8.95 10.71 7.04
N ALA A 241 8.13 9.94 7.76
CA ALA A 241 8.46 9.38 9.07
C ALA A 241 8.47 7.85 9.00
N GLY A 242 9.52 7.22 9.52
CA GLY A 242 9.69 5.76 9.49
C GLY A 242 8.93 5.03 10.60
N THR A 243 8.58 5.72 11.68
CA THR A 243 7.87 5.16 12.85
C THR A 243 6.74 6.08 13.33
N LEU A 244 5.88 5.57 14.21
CA LEU A 244 4.87 6.40 14.87
C LEU A 244 5.53 7.41 15.83
N ALA A 245 6.61 7.03 16.52
CA ALA A 245 7.35 7.96 17.36
C ALA A 245 8.00 9.10 16.56
N GLU A 246 8.53 8.83 15.37
CA GLU A 246 9.02 9.87 14.46
C GLU A 246 7.87 10.76 13.95
N GLN A 247 6.71 10.17 13.66
CA GLN A 247 5.51 10.90 13.25
C GLN A 247 5.04 11.85 14.36
N ALA A 248 4.94 11.37 15.59
CA ALA A 248 4.46 12.12 16.75
C ALA A 248 5.36 13.32 17.12
N ALA A 249 6.60 13.37 16.62
CA ALA A 249 7.48 14.53 16.76
C ALA A 249 7.09 15.70 15.84
N GLY A 250 6.35 15.45 14.75
CA GLY A 250 6.00 16.43 13.73
C GLY A 250 4.90 17.40 14.15
N PRO A 251 3.66 16.92 14.44
CA PRO A 251 2.52 17.79 14.68
C PRO A 251 2.69 18.82 15.81
N PRO A 252 3.33 18.47 16.95
CA PRO A 252 3.59 19.44 18.02
C PRO A 252 4.32 20.69 17.54
N LEU A 253 5.23 20.57 16.57
CA LEU A 253 6.07 21.66 16.07
C LEU A 253 5.57 22.29 14.76
N ASN A 254 4.53 21.73 14.15
CA ASN A 254 4.02 22.21 12.88
C ASN A 254 3.18 23.49 13.07
N PRO A 255 3.51 24.62 12.42
CA PRO A 255 2.89 25.92 12.66
C PRO A 255 1.40 26.01 12.29
N VAL A 256 0.90 25.09 11.45
CA VAL A 256 -0.53 25.02 11.08
C VAL A 256 -1.30 23.92 11.83
N GLU A 257 -0.63 23.18 12.71
CA GLU A 257 -1.23 22.13 13.55
C GLU A 257 -1.20 22.58 15.02
N MET A 258 -0.14 22.24 15.77
CA MET A 258 -0.06 22.52 17.22
C MET A 258 0.92 23.65 17.57
N ALA A 259 1.84 23.98 16.66
CA ALA A 259 2.69 25.17 16.66
C ALA A 259 3.56 25.46 17.90
N SER A 260 3.81 24.47 18.77
CA SER A 260 4.79 24.63 19.85
C SER A 260 6.17 24.90 19.26
N THR A 261 6.98 25.74 19.91
CA THR A 261 8.28 26.15 19.37
C THR A 261 9.38 25.11 19.58
N SER A 262 9.23 24.23 20.58
CA SER A 262 10.13 23.14 20.88
C SER A 262 9.49 22.12 21.83
N PHE A 263 10.08 20.94 21.95
CA PHE A 263 9.69 20.00 23.01
C PHE A 263 10.07 20.51 24.41
N ASP A 264 11.08 21.38 24.56
CA ASP A 264 11.40 22.00 25.86
C ASP A 264 10.23 22.88 26.36
N GLU A 265 9.56 23.59 25.44
CA GLU A 265 8.34 24.34 25.76
C GLU A 265 7.24 23.40 26.26
N ILE A 266 7.00 22.30 25.56
CA ILE A 266 6.01 21.28 25.90
C ILE A 266 6.32 20.67 27.28
N VAL A 267 7.57 20.25 27.49
CA VAL A 267 8.05 19.69 28.77
C VAL A 267 7.79 20.69 29.90
N SER A 268 8.11 21.97 29.71
CA SER A 268 7.86 23.00 30.74
C SER A 268 6.38 23.21 31.09
N LYS A 269 5.46 22.89 30.17
CA LYS A 269 4.02 22.90 30.41
C LYS A 269 3.58 21.66 31.18
N LEU A 270 4.07 20.48 30.78
CA LEU A 270 3.76 19.19 31.40
C LEU A 270 4.31 19.07 32.82
N GLU A 271 5.54 19.56 33.08
CA GLU A 271 6.18 19.52 34.41
C GLU A 271 5.44 20.31 35.50
N LYS A 272 4.60 21.28 35.11
CA LYS A 272 3.76 22.02 36.06
C LYS A 272 2.70 21.12 36.71
N ASP A 273 2.35 20.02 36.06
CA ASP A 273 1.53 18.96 36.62
C ASP A 273 2.43 17.92 37.30
N ARG A 274 2.64 18.13 38.60
CA ARG A 274 3.52 17.28 39.40
C ARG A 274 3.07 15.82 39.46
N ALA A 275 1.77 15.55 39.34
CA ALA A 275 1.26 14.19 39.36
C ALA A 275 1.58 13.47 38.05
N PHE A 276 1.36 14.15 36.92
CA PHE A 276 1.74 13.62 35.60
C PHE A 276 3.25 13.43 35.48
N ALA A 277 4.06 14.42 35.88
CA ALA A 277 5.52 14.32 35.83
C ALA A 277 6.04 13.14 36.68
N ALA A 278 5.53 12.95 37.90
CA ALA A 278 5.91 11.82 38.75
C ALA A 278 5.48 10.47 38.17
N ALA A 279 4.29 10.39 37.56
CA ALA A 279 3.85 9.18 36.86
C ALA A 279 4.73 8.88 35.64
N PHE A 280 5.16 9.92 34.92
CA PHE A 280 6.03 9.80 33.76
C PHE A 280 7.43 9.30 34.14
N GLU A 281 8.06 9.89 35.15
CA GLU A 281 9.37 9.48 35.67
C GLU A 281 9.38 8.03 36.18
N ALA A 282 8.25 7.54 36.71
CA ALA A 282 8.12 6.16 37.16
C ALA A 282 8.18 5.13 36.00
N VAL A 283 7.86 5.55 34.77
CA VAL A 283 7.92 4.70 33.56
C VAL A 283 9.19 4.98 32.76
N TYR A 284 9.61 6.23 32.69
CA TYR A 284 10.77 6.72 31.96
C TYR A 284 11.78 7.37 32.92
N PRO A 285 12.86 6.66 33.31
CA PRO A 285 13.86 7.20 34.25
C PRO A 285 14.54 8.50 33.80
N ASP A 286 14.62 8.73 32.48
CA ASP A 286 15.17 9.96 31.89
C ASP A 286 14.15 11.11 31.82
N GLY A 287 12.98 10.94 32.44
CA GLY A 287 11.95 11.95 32.60
C GLY A 287 11.27 12.38 31.30
N LEU A 288 10.58 13.52 31.37
CA LEU A 288 9.89 14.15 30.24
C LEU A 288 10.93 14.71 29.25
N ASN A 289 10.94 14.17 28.03
CA ASN A 289 11.70 14.68 26.89
C ASN A 289 11.03 14.22 25.59
N GLN A 290 11.46 14.77 24.45
CA GLN A 290 10.89 14.44 23.14
C GLN A 290 10.82 12.93 22.89
N THR A 291 11.93 12.21 23.06
CA THR A 291 12.03 10.77 22.80
C THR A 291 11.03 9.97 23.63
N ASN A 292 10.91 10.28 24.92
CA ASN A 292 10.01 9.55 25.80
C ASN A 292 8.54 9.92 25.55
N ILE A 293 8.24 11.19 25.26
CA ILE A 293 6.88 11.64 24.92
C ILE A 293 6.40 10.95 23.64
N THR A 294 7.21 10.97 22.58
CA THR A 294 6.81 10.35 21.31
C THR A 294 6.78 8.83 21.39
N ASN A 295 7.67 8.20 22.17
CA ASN A 295 7.59 6.76 22.43
C ASN A 295 6.32 6.37 23.20
N ALA A 296 5.89 7.17 24.19
CA ALA A 296 4.66 6.90 24.91
C ALA A 296 3.45 6.98 23.99
N ILE A 297 3.38 8.03 23.14
CA ILE A 297 2.31 8.19 22.13
C ILE A 297 2.30 7.03 21.14
N GLU A 298 3.46 6.65 20.59
CA GLU A 298 3.57 5.47 19.72
C GLU A 298 3.05 4.21 20.42
N GLU A 299 3.43 3.97 21.66
CA GLU A 299 2.98 2.78 22.39
C GLU A 299 1.46 2.75 22.58
N PHE A 300 0.85 3.92 22.77
CA PHE A 300 -0.61 4.04 22.76
C PHE A 300 -1.19 3.79 21.37
N GLU A 301 -0.66 4.39 20.30
CA GLU A 301 -1.16 4.20 18.94
C GLU A 301 -1.04 2.75 18.45
N ARG A 302 -0.06 1.98 18.97
CA ARG A 302 0.03 0.53 18.74
C ARG A 302 -1.16 -0.24 19.31
N THR A 303 -1.86 0.29 20.31
CA THR A 303 -3.12 -0.29 20.83
C THR A 303 -4.32 -0.03 19.92
N LEU A 304 -4.24 0.98 19.05
CA LEU A 304 -5.34 1.41 18.18
C LEU A 304 -5.48 0.48 16.97
N VAL A 305 -5.76 -0.79 17.22
CA VAL A 305 -5.99 -1.82 16.18
C VAL A 305 -7.45 -2.24 16.15
N THR A 306 -7.94 -2.60 14.96
CA THR A 306 -9.36 -2.92 14.74
C THR A 306 -9.53 -4.29 14.07
N PRO A 307 -9.30 -5.40 14.80
CA PRO A 307 -9.52 -6.75 14.28
C PRO A 307 -11.00 -7.10 14.12
N ASN A 308 -11.28 -8.34 13.71
CA ASN A 308 -12.62 -8.93 13.71
C ASN A 308 -13.65 -8.22 12.82
N SER A 309 -13.17 -7.51 11.80
CA SER A 309 -14.03 -7.07 10.69
C SER A 309 -14.73 -8.27 10.05
N ALA A 310 -15.88 -8.05 9.39
CA ALA A 310 -16.59 -9.14 8.71
C ALA A 310 -15.68 -9.85 7.69
N PHE A 311 -14.81 -9.09 7.02
CA PHE A 311 -13.80 -9.64 6.13
C PHE A 311 -12.75 -10.49 6.86
N ASP A 312 -12.30 -10.09 8.05
CA ASP A 312 -11.34 -10.89 8.83
C ASP A 312 -11.96 -12.22 9.30
N LYS A 313 -13.24 -12.21 9.68
CA LYS A 313 -13.98 -13.41 10.05
C LYS A 313 -14.08 -14.37 8.86
N TRP A 314 -14.37 -13.85 7.66
CA TRP A 314 -14.34 -14.64 6.43
C TRP A 314 -12.95 -15.21 6.12
N LEU A 315 -11.89 -14.38 6.19
CA LEU A 315 -10.51 -14.85 6.03
C LEU A 315 -10.20 -16.01 6.97
N LYS A 316 -10.65 -15.93 8.23
CA LYS A 316 -10.46 -16.95 9.28
C LYS A 316 -11.37 -18.18 9.16
N GLY A 317 -12.20 -18.30 8.12
CA GLY A 317 -12.99 -19.50 7.87
C GLY A 317 -14.51 -19.37 8.05
N ASP A 318 -15.02 -18.21 8.44
CA ASP A 318 -16.47 -18.00 8.57
C ASP A 318 -17.10 -17.65 7.22
N ASP A 319 -17.58 -18.68 6.51
CA ASP A 319 -18.24 -18.54 5.21
C ASP A 319 -19.54 -17.74 5.26
N THR A 320 -20.09 -17.49 6.45
CA THR A 320 -21.33 -16.73 6.65
C THR A 320 -21.08 -15.26 6.99
N ALA A 321 -19.82 -14.87 7.20
CA ALA A 321 -19.47 -13.50 7.58
C ALA A 321 -19.67 -12.48 6.45
N LEU A 322 -19.71 -12.92 5.19
CA LEU A 322 -19.96 -12.09 4.01
C LEU A 322 -21.19 -12.59 3.25
N THR A 323 -21.94 -11.63 2.71
CA THR A 323 -22.96 -11.86 1.69
C THR A 323 -22.34 -12.17 0.32
N GLU A 324 -23.15 -12.69 -0.60
CA GLU A 324 -22.72 -12.93 -1.99
C GLU A 324 -22.28 -11.64 -2.70
N GLU A 325 -22.93 -10.50 -2.40
CA GLU A 325 -22.59 -9.20 -2.97
C GLU A 325 -21.23 -8.69 -2.47
N GLU A 326 -20.96 -8.82 -1.17
CA GLU A 326 -19.68 -8.43 -0.57
C GLU A 326 -18.54 -9.32 -1.09
N LEU A 327 -18.76 -10.63 -1.22
CA LEU A 327 -17.78 -11.54 -1.81
C LEU A 327 -17.53 -11.21 -3.29
N ARG A 328 -18.59 -10.92 -4.06
CA ARG A 328 -18.46 -10.42 -5.45
C ARG A 328 -17.64 -9.13 -5.48
N GLY A 329 -17.85 -8.23 -4.52
CA GLY A 329 -17.07 -7.01 -4.34
C GLY A 329 -15.58 -7.28 -4.19
N TYR A 330 -15.20 -8.24 -3.34
CA TYR A 330 -13.81 -8.64 -3.16
C TYR A 330 -13.20 -9.25 -4.43
N GLU A 331 -13.95 -10.09 -5.15
CA GLU A 331 -13.48 -10.65 -6.42
C GLU A 331 -13.28 -9.57 -7.49
N LEU A 332 -14.17 -8.56 -7.55
CA LEU A 332 -13.99 -7.40 -8.42
C LEU A 332 -12.78 -6.55 -7.99
N PHE A 333 -12.55 -6.38 -6.69
CA PHE A 333 -11.39 -5.69 -6.14
C PHE A 333 -10.07 -6.36 -6.56
N LYS A 334 -9.99 -7.70 -6.53
CA LYS A 334 -8.86 -8.46 -7.08
C LYS A 334 -8.77 -8.39 -8.60
N LYS A 335 -9.92 -8.49 -9.30
CA LYS A 335 -10.01 -8.45 -10.77
C LYS A 335 -9.46 -7.14 -11.32
N TYR A 336 -9.81 -6.01 -10.71
CA TYR A 336 -9.45 -4.66 -11.13
C TYR A 336 -8.18 -4.11 -10.48
N ASP A 337 -7.24 -5.00 -10.14
CA ASP A 337 -5.88 -4.67 -9.67
C ASP A 337 -5.80 -3.95 -8.32
N CYS A 338 -6.90 -3.72 -7.59
CA CYS A 338 -6.84 -2.99 -6.32
C CYS A 338 -5.96 -3.74 -5.30
N ALA A 339 -6.03 -5.07 -5.30
CA ALA A 339 -5.20 -5.97 -4.48
C ALA A 339 -3.74 -6.12 -4.97
N THR A 340 -3.22 -5.21 -5.80
CA THR A 340 -1.77 -5.10 -6.07
C THR A 340 -1.09 -3.97 -5.30
N CYS A 341 -1.88 -3.08 -4.72
CA CYS A 341 -1.41 -1.94 -3.91
C CYS A 341 -2.00 -1.99 -2.50
N HIS A 342 -3.26 -2.42 -2.38
CA HIS A 342 -3.98 -2.57 -1.13
C HIS A 342 -3.93 -4.03 -0.65
N VAL A 343 -2.82 -4.41 -0.03
CA VAL A 343 -2.51 -5.78 0.40
C VAL A 343 -2.18 -5.84 1.89
N GLY A 344 -1.92 -7.04 2.39
CA GLY A 344 -1.46 -7.26 3.76
C GLY A 344 -2.55 -7.05 4.80
N ALA A 345 -2.15 -6.87 6.06
CA ALA A 345 -3.09 -6.76 7.17
C ALA A 345 -3.94 -5.49 7.09
N ASN A 346 -3.34 -4.37 6.66
CA ASN A 346 -3.98 -3.06 6.61
C ASN A 346 -4.66 -2.74 5.26
N LEU A 347 -4.59 -3.65 4.27
CA LEU A 347 -5.03 -3.42 2.89
C LEU A 347 -4.44 -2.12 2.31
N GLY A 348 -3.12 -1.98 2.41
CA GLY A 348 -2.38 -0.75 2.10
C GLY A 348 -1.26 -0.53 3.09
N GLY A 349 -0.55 0.58 2.95
CA GLY A 349 0.56 0.92 3.85
C GLY A 349 1.80 0.06 3.67
N GLU A 350 2.06 -0.47 2.46
CA GLU A 350 3.25 -1.28 2.16
C GLU A 350 4.11 -0.73 1.00
N SER A 351 3.61 0.25 0.26
CA SER A 351 4.32 0.84 -0.88
C SER A 351 3.99 2.32 -1.11
N TYR A 352 4.80 2.94 -1.96
CA TYR A 352 4.50 4.22 -2.60
C TYR A 352 4.00 3.97 -4.01
N GLU A 353 2.80 4.46 -4.32
CA GLU A 353 2.22 4.33 -5.65
C GLU A 353 1.96 5.69 -6.26
N LEU A 354 2.11 5.75 -7.57
CA LEU A 354 1.76 6.92 -8.33
C LEU A 354 0.23 7.08 -8.34
N MET A 355 -0.24 8.27 -8.00
CA MET A 355 -1.64 8.64 -8.19
C MET A 355 -1.89 9.02 -9.65
N GLY A 356 -2.57 8.14 -10.39
CA GLY A 356 -2.79 8.29 -11.83
C GLY A 356 -1.81 7.49 -12.69
N LEU A 357 -1.70 6.19 -12.43
CA LEU A 357 -0.86 5.27 -13.19
C LEU A 357 -1.35 5.08 -14.65
N ARG A 358 -2.67 5.06 -14.87
CA ARG A 358 -3.30 4.82 -16.17
C ARG A 358 -3.86 6.08 -16.82
N ARG A 359 -4.28 7.05 -16.03
CA ARG A 359 -4.75 8.39 -16.47
C ARG A 359 -4.22 9.47 -15.54
N HIS A 360 -4.14 10.71 -16.03
CA HIS A 360 -3.48 11.80 -15.31
C HIS A 360 -4.42 12.45 -14.28
N TYR A 361 -4.57 11.84 -13.10
CA TYR A 361 -5.45 12.32 -12.02
C TYR A 361 -5.31 13.83 -11.76
N PHE A 362 -4.09 14.32 -11.53
CA PHE A 362 -3.87 15.73 -11.22
C PHE A 362 -4.21 16.70 -12.37
N ALA A 363 -4.08 16.25 -13.63
CA ALA A 363 -4.46 17.06 -14.78
C ALA A 363 -5.98 17.08 -15.02
N GLU A 364 -6.68 16.02 -14.61
CA GLU A 364 -8.10 15.80 -14.91
C GLU A 364 -9.02 16.12 -13.72
N ARG A 365 -8.51 16.19 -12.48
CA ARG A 365 -9.33 16.44 -11.27
C ARG A 365 -9.93 17.84 -11.17
N GLY A 366 -9.57 18.76 -12.07
CA GLY A 366 -10.16 20.11 -12.14
C GLY A 366 -9.73 21.08 -11.03
N LEU A 367 -8.65 20.79 -10.30
CA LEU A 367 -8.10 21.63 -9.24
C LEU A 367 -6.65 22.01 -9.53
N PRO A 368 -6.21 23.22 -9.15
CA PRO A 368 -4.81 23.59 -9.26
C PRO A 368 -3.93 22.63 -8.44
N LEU A 369 -2.68 22.48 -8.88
CA LEU A 369 -1.67 21.79 -8.07
C LEU A 369 -1.32 22.64 -6.85
N THR A 370 -1.26 21.97 -5.71
CA THR A 370 -0.76 22.45 -4.43
C THR A 370 0.62 21.88 -4.18
N GLU A 371 1.30 22.37 -3.15
CA GLU A 371 2.59 21.82 -2.76
C GLU A 371 2.48 20.34 -2.34
N GLU A 372 1.42 19.98 -1.62
CA GLU A 372 1.18 18.62 -1.10
C GLU A 372 0.93 17.58 -2.20
N ASP A 373 0.48 18.01 -3.38
CA ASP A 373 0.31 17.11 -4.52
C ASP A 373 1.62 16.53 -5.02
N ASN A 374 2.77 17.12 -4.67
CA ASN A 374 4.06 16.54 -5.02
C ASN A 374 4.32 15.22 -4.29
N GLY A 375 3.63 14.94 -3.18
CA GLY A 375 3.76 13.69 -2.42
C GLY A 375 5.22 13.42 -2.02
N ARG A 376 5.67 12.20 -2.26
CA ARG A 376 7.02 11.72 -1.91
C ARG A 376 8.16 12.55 -2.50
N TYR A 377 7.96 13.19 -3.66
CA TYR A 377 8.98 14.08 -4.24
C TYR A 377 9.43 15.18 -3.27
N LYS A 378 8.57 15.67 -2.37
CA LYS A 378 8.95 16.66 -1.36
C LYS A 378 10.09 16.19 -0.45
N GLN A 379 10.25 14.87 -0.32
CA GLN A 379 11.23 14.24 0.55
C GLN A 379 12.48 13.80 -0.21
N THR A 380 12.33 13.37 -1.47
CA THR A 380 13.42 12.73 -2.23
C THR A 380 14.01 13.62 -3.32
N MET A 381 13.24 14.59 -3.82
CA MET A 381 13.56 15.40 -5.00
C MET A 381 13.79 14.60 -6.30
N GLU A 382 13.47 13.30 -6.30
CA GLU A 382 13.58 12.41 -7.45
C GLU A 382 12.28 12.47 -8.28
N GLU A 383 12.36 12.82 -9.57
CA GLU A 383 11.16 13.06 -10.41
C GLU A 383 10.19 11.88 -10.45
N ARG A 384 10.72 10.64 -10.37
CA ARG A 384 9.92 9.42 -10.30
C ARG A 384 8.95 9.40 -9.11
N ASP A 385 9.31 10.05 -8.01
CA ASP A 385 8.53 10.12 -6.79
C ASP A 385 7.47 11.23 -6.79
N ARG A 386 7.45 12.08 -7.83
CA ARG A 386 6.41 13.09 -7.96
C ARG A 386 5.06 12.43 -8.09
N HIS A 387 4.09 12.92 -7.33
CA HIS A 387 2.73 12.40 -7.29
C HIS A 387 2.63 10.95 -6.77
N ARG A 388 3.69 10.44 -6.13
CA ARG A 388 3.63 9.18 -5.39
C ARG A 388 3.27 9.44 -3.94
N PHE A 389 2.39 8.59 -3.42
CA PHE A 389 1.94 8.63 -2.04
C PHE A 389 2.05 7.24 -1.44
N LYS A 390 2.24 7.17 -0.13
CA LYS A 390 2.01 5.94 0.61
C LYS A 390 0.56 5.52 0.35
N VAL A 391 0.38 4.28 -0.08
CA VAL A 391 -0.96 3.72 -0.26
C VAL A 391 -1.67 3.71 1.10
N PRO A 392 -2.84 4.35 1.26
CA PRO A 392 -3.56 4.34 2.53
C PRO A 392 -4.09 2.93 2.82
N GLY A 393 -4.13 2.55 4.10
CA GLY A 393 -4.89 1.36 4.51
C GLY A 393 -6.38 1.57 4.26
N LEU A 394 -7.09 0.49 3.89
CA LEU A 394 -8.53 0.53 3.63
C LEU A 394 -9.37 -0.02 4.80
N ARG A 395 -8.74 -0.41 5.90
CA ARG A 395 -9.45 -0.73 7.14
C ARG A 395 -10.22 0.50 7.62
N ASN A 396 -11.46 0.29 8.04
CA ASN A 396 -12.37 1.34 8.51
C ASN A 396 -12.68 2.45 7.48
N VAL A 397 -12.42 2.26 6.18
CA VAL A 397 -12.57 3.29 5.14
C VAL A 397 -14.01 3.82 5.00
N GLU A 398 -15.01 3.04 5.43
CA GLU A 398 -16.39 3.51 5.51
C GLU A 398 -16.56 4.75 6.42
N LEU A 399 -15.71 4.88 7.44
CA LEU A 399 -15.84 5.85 8.53
C LEU A 399 -14.95 7.08 8.36
N THR A 400 -14.01 7.06 7.41
CA THR A 400 -12.92 8.04 7.30
C THR A 400 -13.06 8.96 6.08
N TRP A 401 -14.28 9.41 5.79
CA TRP A 401 -14.53 10.37 4.72
C TRP A 401 -14.10 11.79 5.15
N PRO A 402 -13.82 12.72 4.22
CA PRO A 402 -13.69 12.53 2.78
C PRO A 402 -12.38 11.82 2.41
N TYR A 403 -12.26 11.38 1.16
CA TYR A 403 -11.19 10.52 0.67
C TYR A 403 -10.11 11.27 -0.12
N TYR A 404 -8.96 10.61 -0.25
CA TYR A 404 -7.69 11.07 -0.84
C TYR A 404 -6.93 12.05 0.05
N HIS A 405 -5.66 12.31 -0.29
CA HIS A 405 -4.81 13.23 0.48
C HIS A 405 -5.34 14.66 0.48
N ASP A 406 -6.13 15.03 -0.53
CA ASP A 406 -6.73 16.36 -0.69
C ASP A 406 -8.19 16.44 -0.19
N GLY A 407 -8.75 15.33 0.29
CA GLY A 407 -10.12 15.23 0.78
C GLY A 407 -11.18 15.61 -0.27
N THR A 408 -10.89 15.45 -1.57
CA THR A 408 -11.75 15.95 -2.66
C THR A 408 -12.88 15.00 -3.04
N ARG A 409 -12.93 13.78 -2.51
CA ARG A 409 -14.03 12.83 -2.75
C ARG A 409 -14.86 12.67 -1.50
N ALA A 410 -16.14 13.02 -1.59
CA ALA A 410 -17.04 12.99 -0.45
C ALA A 410 -17.53 11.57 -0.17
N THR A 411 -17.65 10.73 -1.20
CA THR A 411 -18.23 9.40 -1.08
C THR A 411 -17.28 8.29 -1.51
N LEU A 412 -17.45 7.12 -0.91
CA LEU A 412 -16.63 5.95 -1.21
C LEU A 412 -16.86 5.48 -2.66
N SER A 413 -18.08 5.65 -3.16
CA SER A 413 -18.45 5.31 -4.55
C SER A 413 -17.68 6.15 -5.57
N GLU A 414 -17.56 7.47 -5.35
CA GLU A 414 -16.74 8.33 -6.21
C GLU A 414 -15.26 7.96 -6.10
N ALA A 415 -14.76 7.69 -4.89
CA ALA A 415 -13.36 7.32 -4.68
C ALA A 415 -13.01 5.99 -5.38
N VAL A 416 -13.92 5.01 -5.35
CA VAL A 416 -13.77 3.70 -6.03
C VAL A 416 -13.82 3.87 -7.56
N ALA A 417 -14.75 4.66 -8.08
CA ALA A 417 -14.86 4.93 -9.52
C ALA A 417 -13.57 5.57 -10.06
N ASP A 418 -13.07 6.60 -9.35
CA ASP A 418 -11.84 7.28 -9.73
C ASP A 418 -10.62 6.36 -9.63
N MET A 419 -10.48 5.55 -8.58
CA MET A 419 -9.39 4.57 -8.49
C MET A 419 -9.39 3.61 -9.68
N ALA A 420 -10.55 3.08 -10.05
CA ALA A 420 -10.69 2.19 -11.19
C ALA A 420 -10.26 2.87 -12.51
N ILE A 421 -10.63 4.13 -12.72
CA ILE A 421 -10.27 4.91 -13.91
C ILE A 421 -8.78 5.26 -13.93
N TYR A 422 -8.28 5.87 -12.85
CA TYR A 422 -6.94 6.47 -12.81
C TYR A 422 -5.83 5.45 -12.54
N GLN A 423 -6.11 4.36 -11.82
CA GLN A 423 -5.10 3.34 -11.47
C GLN A 423 -5.22 2.07 -12.29
N SER A 424 -6.44 1.67 -12.66
CA SER A 424 -6.68 0.41 -13.38
C SER A 424 -7.07 0.61 -14.85
N GLY A 425 -7.46 1.83 -15.24
CA GLY A 425 -7.84 2.16 -16.61
C GLY A 425 -9.19 1.56 -17.02
N VAL A 426 -10.09 1.33 -16.07
CA VAL A 426 -11.41 0.72 -16.29
C VAL A 426 -12.51 1.63 -15.79
N GLU A 427 -13.62 1.68 -16.52
CA GLU A 427 -14.86 2.32 -16.07
C GLU A 427 -15.75 1.22 -15.47
N LEU A 428 -16.10 1.36 -14.19
CA LEU A 428 -16.98 0.43 -13.51
C LEU A 428 -18.43 0.70 -13.89
N THR A 429 -19.23 -0.35 -14.01
CA THR A 429 -20.69 -0.20 -13.96
C THR A 429 -21.13 0.17 -12.54
N ASP A 430 -22.32 0.77 -12.40
CA ASP A 430 -22.89 1.12 -11.09
C ASP A 430 -22.97 -0.10 -10.17
N ASP A 431 -23.36 -1.26 -10.70
CA ASP A 431 -23.44 -2.53 -9.95
C ASP A 431 -22.06 -3.04 -9.49
N GLU A 432 -21.02 -2.86 -10.31
CA GLU A 432 -19.66 -3.25 -9.91
C GLU A 432 -19.09 -2.30 -8.87
N ASN A 433 -19.33 -1.00 -9.02
CA ASN A 433 -18.96 0.00 -8.03
C ASN A 433 -19.64 -0.30 -6.68
N ALA A 434 -20.96 -0.52 -6.70
CA ALA A 434 -21.74 -0.85 -5.52
C ALA A 434 -21.23 -2.10 -4.80
N ALA A 435 -20.91 -3.17 -5.56
CA ALA A 435 -20.36 -4.40 -4.99
C ALA A 435 -18.99 -4.17 -4.33
N ILE A 436 -18.08 -3.41 -4.97
CA ILE A 436 -16.77 -3.07 -4.37
C ILE A 436 -16.98 -2.22 -3.11
N VAL A 437 -17.87 -1.24 -3.14
CA VAL A 437 -18.21 -0.42 -1.95
C VAL A 437 -18.77 -1.30 -0.84
N ALA A 438 -19.65 -2.26 -1.15
CA ALA A 438 -20.17 -3.23 -0.18
C ALA A 438 -19.01 -4.02 0.47
N PHE A 439 -18.08 -4.55 -0.32
CA PHE A 439 -16.85 -5.17 0.20
C PHE A 439 -16.07 -4.22 1.13
N LEU A 440 -15.81 -2.98 0.72
CA LEU A 440 -15.02 -2.05 1.55
C LEU A 440 -15.66 -1.75 2.91
N ARG A 441 -16.99 -1.78 3.02
CA ARG A 441 -17.70 -1.64 4.31
C ARG A 441 -17.49 -2.82 5.25
N THR A 442 -17.16 -3.99 4.71
CA THR A 442 -16.84 -5.18 5.51
C THR A 442 -15.50 -5.07 6.24
N LEU A 443 -14.67 -4.07 5.90
CA LEU A 443 -13.34 -3.81 6.44
C LEU A 443 -13.35 -3.00 7.74
N THR A 444 -14.52 -2.57 8.21
CA THR A 444 -14.68 -1.91 9.52
C THR A 444 -14.58 -2.95 10.64
N GLY A 445 -13.55 -2.83 11.46
CA GLY A 445 -13.26 -3.76 12.55
C GLY A 445 -13.90 -3.39 13.88
N GLU A 446 -13.44 -4.06 14.94
CA GLU A 446 -13.84 -3.86 16.32
C GLU A 446 -12.69 -3.21 17.10
N PHE A 447 -12.97 -2.16 17.88
CA PHE A 447 -12.05 -1.61 18.86
C PHE A 447 -12.59 -1.96 20.26
N GLU A 448 -11.75 -2.53 21.12
CA GLU A 448 -12.15 -3.04 22.45
C GLU A 448 -13.38 -3.97 22.42
N GLY A 449 -13.49 -4.79 21.35
CA GLY A 449 -14.60 -5.73 21.16
C GLY A 449 -15.92 -5.09 20.70
N VAL A 450 -15.93 -3.79 20.38
CA VAL A 450 -17.10 -3.09 19.85
C VAL A 450 -16.83 -2.67 18.41
N LYS A 451 -17.77 -2.94 17.50
CA LYS A 451 -17.65 -2.50 16.10
C LYS A 451 -17.43 -0.98 16.05
N LEU A 452 -16.36 -0.56 15.39
CA LEU A 452 -16.02 0.85 15.25
C LEU A 452 -17.13 1.58 14.48
N SER A 453 -17.45 2.79 14.92
CA SER A 453 -18.38 3.70 14.25
C SER A 453 -18.02 5.13 14.60
N ASN A 454 -18.58 6.11 13.89
CA ASN A 454 -18.40 7.53 14.22
C ASN A 454 -19.25 7.99 15.43
N GLU A 455 -19.82 7.04 16.18
CA GLU A 455 -20.61 7.28 17.40
C GLU A 455 -20.04 6.54 18.63
N ASN A 456 -19.11 5.59 18.43
CA ASN A 456 -18.66 4.64 19.45
C ASN A 456 -17.25 4.96 19.99
N VAL A 457 -17.07 6.08 20.70
CA VAL A 457 -16.19 6.15 21.89
C VAL A 457 -16.79 7.25 22.79
N GLN A 458 -17.37 6.86 23.93
CA GLN A 458 -17.66 7.84 24.99
C GLN A 458 -16.31 8.22 25.62
N GLU A 459 -15.95 9.51 25.54
CA GLU A 459 -14.78 10.10 26.21
C GLU A 459 -14.75 9.81 27.72
#